data_AF-A0A4C1XWH6-F1
#
_entry.id   AF-A0A4C1XWH6-F1
#
_cell.length_a   1.000
_cell.length_b   1.000
_cell.length_c   1.000
_cell.angle_alpha   90.00
_cell.angle_beta   90.00
_cell.angle_gamma   90.00
#
_symmetry.space_group_name_H-M   'P 1'
#
loop_
_entity.id
_entity.type
_entity.pdbx_description
1 polymer ?
#
loop_
_entity_poly.entity_id
_entity_poly.type
_entity_poly.pdbx_seq_one_letter_code
_entity_poly.pdbx_strand_id
1 'polypeptide(L)'
;MLLFKRPTKAFVTVVRDEEYYRLPALFEVQDYIKCLSQRENAFCAGAFELSSQEPSRLYDVLKRYSANIRQNFNHTRIHRAVCLGPTSDCPVKNNLTESFKECIDRRMFEEYGLRADLMRFDFCRRPGEQPKTDRVVIAFYVYLTIVVVLNVIGTVYDCVLKNSNAKGNRWLMAFSLCDNWNILTSTSEGKDPRFENLSCFYGIK
;
A
#
# COMPACT_ATOMS: atom_id res chain seq x y z
N MET A 1 -30.27 -12.89 41.05
CA MET A 1 -29.16 -13.85 40.87
C MET A 1 -28.50 -13.55 39.53
N LEU A 2 -27.50 -12.66 39.52
CA LEU A 2 -26.78 -12.27 38.29
C LEU A 2 -25.59 -13.20 38.10
N LEU A 3 -25.68 -14.08 37.11
CA LEU A 3 -24.58 -14.95 36.70
C LEU A 3 -23.51 -14.11 35.99
N PHE A 4 -22.47 -13.72 36.73
CA PHE A 4 -21.23 -13.21 36.14
C PHE A 4 -20.53 -14.36 35.40
N LYS A 5 -20.72 -14.39 34.08
CA LYS A 5 -19.97 -15.25 33.17
C LYS A 5 -18.49 -14.85 33.27
N ARG A 6 -17.65 -15.73 33.82
CA ARG A 6 -16.20 -15.51 33.89
C ARG A 6 -15.66 -15.20 32.49
N PRO A 7 -14.81 -14.17 32.31
CA PRO A 7 -14.16 -13.94 31.03
C PRO A 7 -13.28 -15.15 30.72
N THR A 8 -13.61 -15.87 29.65
CA THR A 8 -12.75 -16.88 29.05
C THR A 8 -11.44 -16.20 28.72
N LYS A 9 -10.34 -16.61 29.38
CA LYS A 9 -8.98 -16.20 29.00
C LYS A 9 -8.84 -16.48 27.51
N ALA A 10 -8.69 -15.42 26.70
CA ALA A 10 -8.23 -15.55 25.33
C ALA A 10 -6.82 -16.14 25.44
N PHE A 11 -6.69 -17.43 25.12
CA PHE A 11 -5.40 -18.10 25.05
C PHE A 11 -4.68 -17.48 23.85
N VAL A 12 -3.70 -16.63 24.11
CA VAL A 12 -2.76 -16.19 23.09
C VAL A 12 -2.01 -17.45 22.67
N THR A 13 -2.39 -18.03 21.53
CA THR A 13 -1.73 -19.19 20.96
C THR A 13 -0.35 -18.77 20.47
N VAL A 14 0.65 -18.94 21.34
CA VAL A 14 2.06 -18.76 20.99
C VAL A 14 2.46 -19.95 20.12
N VAL A 15 2.62 -19.72 18.83
CA VAL A 15 3.30 -20.65 17.92
C VAL A 15 4.80 -20.45 18.12
N ARG A 16 5.56 -21.55 18.16
CA ARG A 16 7.02 -21.48 18.33
C ARG A 16 7.66 -20.92 17.06
N ASP A 17 8.75 -20.18 17.20
CA ASP A 17 9.48 -19.59 16.08
C ASP A 17 9.87 -20.63 15.02
N GLU A 18 10.31 -21.81 15.45
CA GLU A 18 10.65 -22.93 14.55
C GLU A 18 9.48 -23.40 13.68
N GLU A 19 8.26 -23.39 14.22
CA GLU A 19 7.05 -23.77 13.47
C GLU A 19 6.60 -22.62 12.57
N TYR A 20 6.77 -21.39 13.02
CA TYR A 20 6.45 -20.20 12.25
C TYR A 20 7.31 -20.09 10.98
N TYR A 21 8.63 -20.30 11.09
CA TYR A 21 9.55 -20.25 9.94
C TYR A 21 9.39 -21.41 8.95
N ARG A 22 8.58 -22.43 9.27
CA ARG A 22 8.18 -23.48 8.33
C ARG A 22 6.92 -23.13 7.54
N LEU A 23 6.20 -22.07 7.90
CA LEU A 23 5.00 -21.65 7.19
C LEU A 23 5.41 -20.98 5.86
N PRO A 24 4.58 -21.10 4.81
CA PRO A 24 4.77 -20.33 3.59
C PRO A 24 4.84 -18.83 3.90
N ALA A 25 5.76 -18.13 3.23
CA ALA A 25 5.87 -16.69 3.35
C ALA A 25 4.51 -16.01 3.03
N LEU A 26 4.10 -15.04 3.85
CA LEU A 26 2.84 -14.34 3.65
C LEU A 26 2.86 -13.54 2.34
N PHE A 27 3.99 -12.87 2.06
CA PHE A 27 4.24 -12.12 0.84
C PHE A 27 5.51 -12.66 0.20
N GLU A 28 5.44 -12.98 -1.09
CA GLU A 28 6.61 -13.37 -1.88
C GLU A 28 6.51 -12.71 -3.25
N VAL A 29 7.55 -11.97 -3.60
CA VAL A 29 7.61 -11.13 -4.80
C VAL A 29 8.91 -11.44 -5.52
N GLN A 30 8.81 -11.88 -6.77
CA GLN A 30 9.97 -12.04 -7.64
C GLN A 30 10.43 -10.69 -8.19
N ASP A 31 11.67 -10.64 -8.70
CA ASP A 31 12.24 -9.42 -9.25
C ASP A 31 11.46 -8.95 -10.50
N TYR A 32 10.71 -7.87 -10.31
CA TYR A 32 9.86 -7.25 -11.31
C TYR A 32 10.63 -6.77 -12.54
N ILE A 33 11.75 -6.09 -12.32
CA ILE A 33 12.54 -5.48 -13.40
C ILE A 33 13.25 -6.58 -14.20
N LYS A 34 13.84 -7.55 -13.50
CA LYS A 34 14.47 -8.70 -14.14
C LYS A 34 13.46 -9.48 -14.98
N CYS A 35 12.26 -9.72 -14.46
CA CYS A 35 11.20 -10.41 -15.19
C CYS A 35 10.85 -9.71 -16.51
N LEU A 36 10.60 -8.39 -16.44
CA LEU A 36 10.15 -7.60 -17.59
C LEU A 36 11.26 -7.19 -18.56
N SER A 37 12.53 -7.43 -18.23
CA SER A 37 13.64 -7.29 -19.18
C SER A 37 13.55 -8.28 -20.36
N GLN A 38 12.83 -9.40 -20.18
CA GLN A 38 12.64 -10.43 -21.20
C GLN A 38 11.30 -10.21 -21.92
N ARG A 39 11.33 -10.15 -23.25
CA ARG A 39 10.19 -9.70 -24.07
C ARG A 39 8.94 -10.59 -23.99
N GLU A 40 9.12 -11.88 -23.73
CA GLU A 40 8.03 -12.87 -23.74
C GLU A 40 7.45 -13.14 -22.35
N ASN A 41 8.00 -12.49 -21.31
CA ASN A 41 7.54 -12.69 -19.95
C ASN A 41 6.33 -11.82 -19.62
N ALA A 42 5.63 -12.18 -18.56
CA ALA A 42 4.58 -11.41 -17.94
C ALA A 42 4.74 -11.48 -16.42
N PHE A 43 4.67 -10.33 -15.75
CA PHE A 43 4.72 -10.28 -14.30
C PHE A 43 3.30 -10.22 -13.74
N CYS A 44 2.94 -11.20 -12.92
CA CYS A 44 1.58 -11.38 -12.43
C CYS A 44 1.53 -11.38 -10.90
N ALA A 45 0.53 -10.74 -10.33
CA ALA A 45 0.33 -10.62 -8.89
C ALA A 45 -1.11 -10.94 -8.48
N GLY A 46 -1.26 -11.53 -7.30
CA GLY A 46 -2.55 -11.85 -6.71
C GLY A 46 -2.45 -12.44 -5.31
N ALA A 47 -3.62 -12.68 -4.73
CA ALA A 47 -3.81 -13.32 -3.45
C ALA A 47 -4.44 -14.71 -3.62
N PHE A 48 -3.95 -15.66 -2.83
CA PHE A 48 -4.39 -17.05 -2.83
C PHE A 48 -4.84 -17.47 -1.44
N GLU A 49 -5.87 -18.31 -1.38
CA GLU A 49 -6.31 -18.98 -0.17
C GLU A 49 -5.74 -20.40 -0.13
N LEU A 50 -5.06 -20.72 0.97
CA LEU A 50 -4.46 -22.03 1.17
C LEU A 50 -5.48 -23.00 1.75
N SER A 51 -5.50 -24.20 1.19
CA SER A 51 -6.31 -25.32 1.65
C SER A 51 -5.49 -26.61 1.67
N SER A 52 -5.96 -27.62 2.40
CA SER A 52 -5.32 -28.93 2.47
C SER A 52 -6.38 -29.99 2.24
N GLN A 53 -6.14 -30.91 1.30
CA GLN A 53 -7.07 -32.01 0.99
C GLN A 53 -6.99 -33.12 2.05
N GLU A 54 -5.80 -33.30 2.63
CA GLU A 54 -5.54 -34.29 3.68
C GLU A 54 -5.25 -33.60 5.03
N PRO A 55 -5.38 -34.31 6.17
CA PRO A 55 -4.99 -33.76 7.46
C PRO A 55 -3.50 -33.43 7.48
N SER A 56 -3.16 -32.13 7.47
CA SER A 56 -1.78 -31.68 7.53
C SER A 56 -1.51 -30.86 8.79
N ARG A 57 -0.50 -31.29 9.56
CA ARG A 57 -0.07 -30.58 10.78
C ARG A 57 0.33 -29.13 10.47
N LEU A 58 0.92 -28.89 9.31
CA LEU A 58 1.30 -27.56 8.85
C LEU A 58 0.08 -26.64 8.71
N TYR A 59 -0.99 -27.13 8.07
CA TYR A 59 -2.22 -26.36 7.90
C TYR A 59 -2.94 -26.08 9.23
N ASP A 60 -2.87 -27.01 10.18
CA ASP A 60 -3.42 -26.81 11.52
C ASP A 60 -2.69 -25.71 12.31
N VAL A 61 -1.34 -25.69 12.22
CA VAL A 61 -0.53 -24.59 12.78
C VAL A 61 -0.91 -23.27 12.12
N LEU A 62 -1.00 -23.27 10.79
CA LEU A 62 -1.33 -22.10 9.99
C LEU A 62 -2.72 -21.53 10.34
N LYS A 63 -3.75 -22.37 10.46
CA LYS A 63 -5.09 -21.98 10.91
C LYS A 63 -5.09 -21.43 12.34
N ARG A 64 -4.41 -22.11 13.26
CA ARG A 64 -4.34 -21.72 14.66
C ARG A 64 -3.62 -20.40 14.88
N TYR A 65 -2.54 -20.16 14.12
CA TYR A 65 -1.84 -18.87 14.14
C TYR A 65 -2.73 -17.74 13.59
N SER A 66 -3.44 -18.03 12.50
CA SER A 66 -4.32 -17.09 11.80
C SER A 66 -5.64 -16.80 12.53
N ALA A 67 -6.01 -17.60 13.53
CA ALA A 67 -7.25 -17.42 14.29
C ALA A 67 -7.26 -16.10 15.10
N ASN A 68 -6.09 -15.58 15.48
CA ASN A 68 -5.96 -14.34 16.23
C ASN A 68 -5.74 -13.13 15.30
N ILE A 69 -6.80 -12.71 14.62
CA ILE A 69 -6.76 -11.60 13.66
C ILE A 69 -6.36 -10.23 14.23
N ARG A 70 -6.35 -10.07 15.56
CA ARG A 70 -5.97 -8.80 16.21
C ARG A 70 -4.46 -8.62 16.32
N GLN A 71 -3.73 -9.73 16.41
CA GLN A 71 -2.27 -9.73 16.63
C GLN A 71 -1.53 -10.31 15.43
N ASN A 72 -2.15 -11.23 14.70
CA ASN A 72 -1.53 -11.97 13.63
C ASN A 72 -2.24 -11.71 12.31
N PHE A 73 -1.44 -11.67 11.24
CA PHE A 73 -1.98 -11.73 9.88
C PHE A 73 -2.62 -13.09 9.62
N ASN A 74 -3.57 -13.12 8.69
CA ASN A 74 -4.15 -14.38 8.25
C ASN A 74 -3.20 -15.09 7.27
N HIS A 75 -2.43 -16.05 7.77
CA HIS A 75 -1.51 -16.86 6.97
C HIS A 75 -2.21 -17.90 6.09
N THR A 76 -3.54 -18.08 6.18
CA THR A 76 -4.30 -18.83 5.15
C THR A 76 -4.41 -18.06 3.84
N ARG A 77 -4.10 -16.76 3.84
CA ARG A 77 -4.16 -15.92 2.65
C ARG A 77 -2.78 -15.41 2.32
N ILE A 78 -2.20 -15.93 1.26
CA ILE A 78 -0.86 -15.58 0.82
C ILE A 78 -0.91 -14.69 -0.40
N HIS A 79 0.07 -13.81 -0.54
CA HIS A 79 0.22 -12.90 -1.67
C HIS A 79 1.44 -13.30 -2.47
N ARG A 80 1.25 -13.46 -3.78
CA ARG A 80 2.29 -13.89 -4.69
C ARG A 80 2.38 -12.95 -5.87
N ALA A 81 3.60 -12.56 -6.20
CA ALA A 81 3.92 -11.83 -7.42
C ALA A 81 5.08 -12.52 -8.13
N VAL A 82 4.81 -13.12 -9.29
CA VAL A 82 5.75 -14.03 -9.96
C VAL A 82 5.88 -13.69 -11.43
N CYS A 83 7.04 -14.03 -11.98
CA CYS A 83 7.31 -13.98 -13.40
C CYS A 83 6.75 -15.23 -14.07
N LEU A 84 5.92 -15.01 -15.09
CA LEU A 84 5.49 -16.03 -16.03
C LEU A 84 6.26 -15.85 -17.32
N GLY A 85 6.70 -16.93 -17.94
CA GLY A 85 7.45 -16.86 -19.18
C GLY A 85 7.91 -18.23 -19.66
N PRO A 86 8.30 -18.36 -20.95
CA PRO A 86 8.67 -19.65 -21.54
C PRO A 86 9.86 -20.32 -20.84
N THR A 87 10.80 -19.51 -20.35
CA THR A 87 12.04 -19.95 -19.69
C THR A 87 11.99 -19.84 -18.16
N SER A 88 10.84 -19.46 -17.60
CA SER A 88 10.66 -19.31 -16.16
C SER A 88 10.11 -20.61 -15.53
N ASP A 89 10.20 -20.72 -14.21
CA ASP A 89 9.59 -21.84 -13.45
C ASP A 89 8.06 -21.94 -13.67
N CYS A 90 7.43 -20.84 -14.10
CA CYS A 90 6.02 -20.74 -14.40
C CYS A 90 5.79 -20.53 -15.92
N PRO A 91 5.72 -21.61 -16.72
CA PRO A 91 5.49 -21.50 -18.15
C PRO A 91 4.10 -20.92 -18.45
N VAL A 92 4.02 -20.10 -19.50
CA VAL A 92 2.75 -19.56 -20.00
C VAL A 92 2.11 -20.58 -20.95
N LYS A 93 0.86 -20.97 -20.67
CA LYS A 93 0.05 -21.81 -21.56
C LYS A 93 -0.87 -20.94 -22.41
N ASN A 94 -2.17 -20.96 -22.13
CA ASN A 94 -3.19 -20.26 -22.91
C ASN A 94 -3.50 -18.87 -22.32
N ASN A 95 -3.93 -18.86 -21.06
CA ASN A 95 -4.33 -17.65 -20.35
C ASN A 95 -3.32 -17.33 -19.24
N LEU A 96 -2.93 -16.06 -19.10
CA LEU A 96 -2.01 -15.60 -18.06
C LEU A 96 -2.55 -15.87 -16.66
N THR A 97 -3.85 -15.63 -16.42
CA THR A 97 -4.48 -15.84 -15.11
C THR A 97 -4.52 -17.32 -14.74
N GLU A 98 -4.80 -18.19 -15.71
CA GLU A 98 -4.82 -19.63 -15.50
C GLU A 98 -3.41 -20.18 -15.26
N SER A 99 -2.45 -19.75 -16.07
CA SER A 99 -1.03 -20.11 -15.91
C SER A 99 -0.48 -19.65 -14.56
N PHE A 100 -0.88 -18.45 -14.10
CA PHE A 100 -0.57 -17.93 -12.78
C PHE A 100 -1.16 -18.81 -11.67
N LYS A 101 -2.46 -19.12 -11.75
CA LYS A 101 -3.14 -19.97 -10.77
C LYS A 101 -2.48 -21.34 -10.67
N GLU A 102 -2.29 -22.01 -11.81
CA GLU A 102 -1.71 -23.34 -11.88
C GLU A 102 -0.27 -23.36 -11.36
N CYS A 103 0.55 -22.35 -11.70
CA CYS A 103 1.93 -22.33 -11.22
C CYS A 103 2.02 -22.20 -9.70
N ILE A 104 1.21 -21.32 -9.10
CA ILE A 104 1.23 -21.12 -7.64
C ILE A 104 0.67 -22.35 -6.92
N ASP A 105 -0.44 -22.92 -7.39
CA ASP A 105 -1.00 -24.15 -6.83
C ASP A 105 0.01 -25.30 -6.87
N ARG A 106 0.68 -25.49 -8.01
CA ARG A 106 1.74 -26.51 -8.14
C ARG A 106 2.89 -26.26 -7.17
N ARG A 107 3.43 -25.04 -7.09
CA ARG A 107 4.54 -24.73 -6.16
C ARG A 107 4.16 -24.94 -4.70
N MET A 108 2.98 -24.50 -4.30
CA MET A 108 2.50 -24.68 -2.93
C MET A 108 2.29 -26.16 -2.59
N PHE A 109 1.85 -26.95 -3.58
CA PHE A 109 1.66 -28.38 -3.39
C PHE A 109 3.00 -29.12 -3.30
N GLU A 110 3.97 -28.80 -4.14
CA GLU A 110 5.29 -29.42 -4.17
C GLU A 110 6.11 -29.10 -2.90
N GLU A 111 6.08 -27.86 -2.42
CA GLU A 111 6.90 -27.42 -1.30
C GLU A 111 6.24 -27.69 0.07
N TYR A 112 4.92 -27.54 0.16
CA TYR A 112 4.19 -27.59 1.45
C TYR A 112 3.08 -28.64 1.51
N GLY A 113 2.74 -29.31 0.41
CA GLY A 113 1.57 -30.20 0.35
C GLY A 113 0.24 -29.47 0.48
N LEU A 114 0.20 -28.17 0.17
CA LEU A 114 -0.99 -27.32 0.28
C LEU A 114 -1.51 -26.96 -1.12
N ARG A 115 -2.84 -26.85 -1.25
CA ARG A 115 -3.49 -26.33 -2.45
C ARG A 115 -3.64 -24.82 -2.33
N ALA A 116 -3.49 -24.11 -3.44
CA ALA A 116 -3.61 -22.66 -3.46
C ALA A 116 -4.68 -22.21 -4.45
N ASP A 117 -5.80 -21.73 -3.92
CA ASP A 117 -6.92 -21.27 -4.72
C ASP A 117 -6.84 -19.76 -4.92
N LEU A 118 -6.91 -19.30 -6.17
CA LEU A 118 -6.85 -17.88 -6.50
C LEU A 118 -8.07 -17.14 -5.91
N MET A 119 -7.83 -16.32 -4.90
CA MET A 119 -8.86 -15.52 -4.21
C MET A 119 -9.06 -14.18 -4.91
N ARG A 120 -7.95 -13.51 -5.24
CA ARG A 120 -7.97 -12.20 -5.90
C ARG A 120 -6.84 -12.12 -6.91
N PHE A 121 -7.19 -11.74 -8.13
CA PHE A 121 -6.22 -11.48 -9.18
C PHE A 121 -6.00 -9.97 -9.27
N ASP A 122 -4.78 -9.51 -9.00
CA ASP A 122 -4.50 -8.08 -8.91
C ASP A 122 -4.15 -7.50 -10.28
N PHE A 123 -3.10 -8.01 -10.91
CA PHE A 123 -2.72 -7.59 -12.26
C PHE A 123 -1.75 -8.59 -12.90
N CYS A 124 -1.69 -8.57 -14.23
CA CYS A 124 -0.56 -9.08 -14.99
C CYS A 124 -0.08 -7.97 -15.92
N ARG A 125 1.24 -7.85 -16.10
CA ARG A 125 1.83 -6.86 -16.99
C ARG A 125 2.89 -7.48 -17.87
N ARG A 126 2.87 -7.13 -19.16
CA ARG A 126 3.93 -7.46 -20.12
C ARG A 126 4.96 -6.34 -20.26
N PRO A 127 6.17 -6.63 -20.78
CA PRO A 127 7.17 -5.62 -21.09
C PRO A 127 6.60 -4.52 -22.00
N GLY A 128 6.78 -3.26 -21.61
CA GLY A 128 6.30 -2.10 -22.37
C GLY A 128 4.80 -1.79 -22.24
N GLU A 129 4.04 -2.58 -21.48
CA GLU A 129 2.64 -2.27 -21.19
C GLU A 129 2.55 -1.17 -20.13
N GLN A 130 2.05 0.00 -20.55
CA GLN A 130 1.82 1.13 -19.66
C GLN A 130 0.61 0.85 -18.74
N PRO A 131 0.62 1.33 -17.49
CA PRO A 131 -0.58 1.27 -16.65
C PRO A 131 -1.75 1.99 -17.34
N LYS A 132 -2.94 1.39 -17.27
CA LYS A 132 -4.15 2.01 -17.80
C LYS A 132 -4.46 3.27 -16.99
N THR A 133 -4.60 4.40 -17.68
CA THR A 133 -4.98 5.66 -17.06
C THR A 133 -6.48 5.65 -16.80
N ASP A 134 -6.86 5.38 -15.56
CA ASP A 134 -8.27 5.40 -15.15
C ASP A 134 -8.75 6.81 -14.79
N ARG A 135 -10.08 7.01 -14.75
CA ARG A 135 -10.72 8.31 -14.48
C ARG A 135 -10.24 8.96 -13.16
N VAL A 136 -9.91 8.14 -12.16
CA VAL A 136 -9.39 8.62 -10.87
C VAL A 136 -8.02 9.27 -11.04
N VAL A 137 -7.14 8.67 -11.84
CA VAL A 137 -5.82 9.21 -12.14
C VAL A 137 -5.96 10.54 -12.88
N ILE A 138 -6.85 10.61 -13.87
CA ILE A 138 -7.13 11.86 -14.59
C ILE A 138 -7.66 12.95 -13.64
N ALA A 139 -8.64 12.62 -12.79
CA ALA A 139 -9.21 13.56 -11.84
C ALA A 139 -8.14 14.10 -10.87
N PHE A 140 -7.22 13.24 -10.42
CA PHE A 140 -6.10 13.64 -9.58
C PHE A 140 -5.14 14.60 -10.30
N TYR A 141 -4.78 14.31 -11.55
CA TYR A 141 -3.96 15.22 -12.36
C TYR A 141 -4.62 16.58 -12.57
N VAL A 142 -5.94 16.62 -12.83
CA VAL A 142 -6.69 17.87 -12.96
C VAL A 142 -6.67 18.65 -11.65
N TYR A 143 -6.91 17.97 -10.52
CA TYR A 143 -6.86 18.60 -9.19
C TYR A 143 -5.50 19.23 -8.91
N LEU A 144 -4.41 18.48 -9.13
CA LEU A 144 -3.04 19.01 -8.95
C LEU A 144 -2.77 20.21 -9.86
N THR A 145 -3.24 20.15 -11.10
CA THR A 145 -3.10 21.26 -12.06
C THR A 145 -3.81 22.51 -11.56
N ILE A 146 -5.03 22.40 -11.02
CA ILE A 146 -5.76 23.53 -10.44
C ILE A 146 -5.00 24.13 -9.25
N VAL A 147 -4.49 23.29 -8.35
CA VAL A 147 -3.71 23.75 -7.19
C VAL A 147 -2.47 24.54 -7.64
N VAL A 148 -1.71 24.01 -8.61
CA VAL A 148 -0.53 24.70 -9.14
C VAL A 148 -0.92 26.03 -9.79
N VAL A 149 -1.98 26.06 -10.60
CA VAL A 149 -2.45 27.29 -11.26
C VAL A 149 -2.87 28.34 -10.24
N LEU A 150 -3.63 27.97 -9.20
CA LEU A 150 -4.01 28.91 -8.15
C LEU A 150 -2.80 29.47 -7.40
N ASN A 151 -1.78 28.64 -7.13
CA ASN A 151 -0.53 29.10 -6.51
C ASN A 151 0.24 30.08 -7.41
N VAL A 152 0.32 29.79 -8.72
CA VAL A 152 0.96 30.69 -9.69
C VAL A 152 0.21 32.02 -9.76
N ILE A 153 -1.12 32.00 -9.89
CA ILE A 153 -1.94 33.22 -9.96
C ILE A 153 -1.81 34.04 -8.66
N GLY A 154 -1.92 33.40 -7.49
CA GLY A 154 -1.79 34.06 -6.20
C GLY A 154 -0.41 34.70 -6.02
N THR A 155 0.65 33.98 -6.40
CA THR A 155 2.03 34.47 -6.32
C THR A 155 2.28 35.63 -7.28
N VAL A 156 1.84 35.54 -8.54
CA VAL A 156 1.98 36.65 -9.52
C VAL A 156 1.19 37.87 -9.06
N TYR A 157 -0.03 37.68 -8.55
CA TYR A 157 -0.86 38.77 -8.03
C TYR A 157 -0.16 39.51 -6.88
N ASP A 158 0.38 38.77 -5.91
CA ASP A 158 0.94 39.35 -4.70
C ASP A 158 2.36 39.89 -4.89
N CYS A 159 3.23 39.20 -5.65
CA CYS A 159 4.62 39.61 -5.84
C CYS A 159 4.82 40.64 -6.97
N VAL A 160 3.93 40.70 -7.97
CA VAL A 160 4.11 41.57 -9.15
C VAL A 160 3.04 42.66 -9.27
N LEU A 161 1.77 42.32 -9.07
CA LEU A 161 0.65 43.22 -9.38
C LEU A 161 0.16 44.04 -8.18
N LYS A 162 0.41 43.57 -6.95
CA LYS A 162 -0.03 44.24 -5.73
C LYS A 162 0.76 45.52 -5.52
N ASN A 163 0.05 46.64 -5.65
CA ASN A 163 0.61 47.95 -5.38
C ASN A 163 0.77 48.14 -3.86
N SER A 164 1.91 48.64 -3.40
CA SER A 164 2.37 48.60 -1.99
C SER A 164 1.40 49.23 -0.97
N ASN A 165 0.46 50.09 -1.41
CA ASN A 165 -0.49 50.81 -0.54
C ASN A 165 -1.94 50.29 -0.56
N ALA A 166 -2.25 49.19 -1.28
CA ALA A 166 -3.61 48.66 -1.37
C ALA A 166 -3.79 47.37 -0.56
N LYS A 167 -4.90 47.26 0.20
CA LYS A 167 -5.33 45.98 0.79
C LYS A 167 -5.67 45.02 -0.36
N GLY A 168 -4.74 44.12 -0.68
CA GLY A 168 -4.88 43.12 -1.75
C GLY A 168 -6.04 42.17 -1.51
N ASN A 169 -6.46 41.46 -2.56
CA ASN A 169 -7.54 40.48 -2.47
C ASN A 169 -7.14 39.29 -1.58
N ARG A 170 -7.83 39.13 -0.44
CA ARG A 170 -7.57 38.09 0.57
C ARG A 170 -7.61 36.67 0.01
N TRP A 171 -8.49 36.40 -0.95
CA TRP A 171 -8.61 35.05 -1.55
C TRP A 171 -7.42 34.69 -2.42
N LEU A 172 -6.87 35.66 -3.16
CA LEU A 172 -5.69 35.43 -4.01
C LEU A 172 -4.40 35.34 -3.17
N MET A 173 -4.30 36.16 -2.12
CA MET A 173 -3.15 36.12 -1.20
C MET A 173 -3.06 34.80 -0.42
N ALA A 174 -4.18 34.12 -0.16
CA ALA A 174 -4.17 32.80 0.49
C ALA A 174 -3.40 31.73 -0.33
N PHE A 175 -3.32 31.90 -1.65
CA PHE A 175 -2.55 31.03 -2.55
C PHE A 175 -1.20 31.65 -2.95
N SER A 176 -0.79 32.79 -2.39
CA SER A 176 0.52 33.39 -2.66
C SER A 176 1.61 32.65 -1.90
N LEU A 177 2.63 32.18 -2.62
CA LEU A 177 3.82 31.60 -1.99
C LEU A 177 4.67 32.69 -1.31
N CYS A 178 4.67 33.93 -1.82
CA CYS A 178 5.44 35.03 -1.24
C CYS A 178 4.94 35.39 0.17
N ASP A 179 3.63 35.61 0.32
CA ASP A 179 3.00 35.94 1.61
C ASP A 179 3.08 34.76 2.59
N ASN A 180 2.76 33.55 2.12
CA ASN A 180 2.85 32.34 2.95
C ASN A 180 4.28 32.09 3.44
N TRP A 181 5.30 32.31 2.61
CA TRP A 181 6.70 32.19 3.01
C TRP A 181 7.11 33.29 3.99
N ASN A 182 6.69 34.53 3.77
CA ASN A 182 6.92 35.64 4.69
C ASN A 182 6.28 35.38 6.06
N ILE A 183 5.07 34.83 6.11
CA ILE A 183 4.42 34.43 7.37
C ILE A 183 5.22 33.33 8.07
N LEU A 184 5.65 32.30 7.34
CA LEU A 184 6.42 31.17 7.90
C LEU A 184 7.83 31.55 8.36
N THR A 185 8.47 32.51 7.70
CA THR A 185 9.83 32.97 8.01
C THR A 185 9.89 34.25 8.82
N SER A 186 8.74 34.89 9.07
CA SER A 186 8.67 36.00 10.00
C SER A 186 9.06 35.47 11.38
N THR A 187 10.18 35.97 11.91
CA THR A 187 10.41 35.91 13.34
C THR A 187 9.22 36.62 13.97
N SER A 188 8.54 35.94 14.90
CA SER A 188 7.39 36.48 15.63
C SER A 188 7.84 37.63 16.55
N GLU A 189 8.26 38.75 15.95
CA GLU A 189 8.42 40.04 16.60
C GLU A 189 7.08 40.77 16.49
N GLY A 190 6.08 40.20 17.18
CA GLY A 190 4.73 40.71 17.16
C GLY A 190 3.79 39.77 17.88
N LYS A 191 3.77 39.86 19.22
CA LYS A 191 2.87 39.13 20.11
C LYS A 191 1.40 39.39 19.75
N ASP A 192 0.82 38.55 18.90
CA ASP A 192 -0.64 38.37 18.88
C ASP A 192 -0.97 37.45 20.08
N PRO A 193 -1.78 37.88 21.06
CA PRO A 193 -2.03 37.13 22.30
C PRO A 193 -2.65 35.74 22.06
N ARG A 194 -3.15 35.48 20.85
CA ARG A 194 -3.67 34.17 20.42
C ARG A 194 -2.58 33.12 20.20
N PHE A 195 -1.35 33.54 19.89
CA PHE A 195 -0.22 32.64 19.67
C PHE A 195 0.61 32.37 20.94
N GLU A 196 0.35 33.07 22.06
CA GLU A 196 1.00 32.77 23.35
C GLU A 196 0.72 31.32 23.81
N ASN A 197 -0.47 30.81 23.50
CA ASN A 197 -0.87 29.43 23.85
C ASN A 197 -0.20 28.35 22.98
N LEU A 198 0.50 28.74 21.91
CA LEU A 198 1.22 27.86 21.00
C LEU A 198 2.74 27.97 21.17
N SER A 199 3.21 28.73 22.15
CA SER A 199 4.64 28.93 22.47
C SER A 199 5.43 27.63 22.68
N CYS A 200 4.77 26.55 23.11
CA CYS A 200 5.39 25.22 23.27
C CYS A 200 5.81 24.56 21.94
N PHE A 201 5.20 24.96 20.81
CA PHE A 201 5.56 24.44 19.47
C PHE A 201 6.70 25.21 18.79
N TYR A 202 7.06 26.41 19.27
CA TYR A 202 8.18 27.20 18.76
C TYR A 202 9.56 26.74 19.29
N GLY A 203 9.62 25.55 19.88
CA GLY A 203 10.83 24.91 20.36
C GLY A 203 11.68 24.29 19.24
N ILE A 204 12.19 25.11 18.32
CA ILE A 204 13.46 24.84 17.63
C ILE A 204 14.26 26.15 17.64
N LYS A 205 15.19 26.23 18.59
CA LYS A 205 16.39 27.06 18.51
C LYS A 205 17.59 26.13 18.55
#